data_AF-A0AA39NLB2-F1
#
_entry.id   AF-A0AA39NLB2-F1
#
_cell.length_a   1.000
_cell.length_b   1.000
_cell.length_c   1.000
_cell.angle_alpha   90.00
_cell.angle_beta   90.00
_cell.angle_gamma   90.00
#
_symmetry.space_group_name_H-M   'P 1'
#
loop_
_entity.id
_entity.type
_entity.pdbx_description
1 polymer ?
#
loop_
_entity_poly.entity_id
_entity_poly.type
_entity_poly.pdbx_seq_one_letter_code
_entity_poly.pdbx_strand_id
1 'polypeptide(L)'
;MAQELAETYHPTFNAPDADAILSSLDNTLYRLPSPVLRRTTTFFMSPSFTFDPPSKPIPIHEHDAVLQRLLRILSGLVIPPWRTFDNLEGVLNLAETWGVKGAVDVVRASITAPVFLQEPLRAYAIATRFGWDEEAELASRHMLDLSLHGELHQEALRRISTRALVKLFKFHRKRRDAFRMGMAAEGEERRCAGCGEAVGGAGWAALVWRMFWEMDARPSGEGLCSLEVEEWEEMERCLGEKCAGCGRAVYERLEVLERVRKCLDDLPDTV
;
A
#
# COMPACT_ATOMS: atom_id res chain seq x y z
N MET A 1 -5.91 -16.83 -39.05
CA MET A 1 -7.13 -17.62 -38.83
C MET A 1 -7.27 -17.85 -37.34
N ALA A 2 -8.14 -17.09 -36.68
CA ALA A 2 -8.42 -17.29 -35.26
C ALA A 2 -9.29 -18.55 -35.13
N GLN A 3 -8.86 -19.46 -34.28
CA GLN A 3 -9.56 -20.69 -33.96
C GLN A 3 -10.74 -20.28 -33.05
N GLU A 4 -11.97 -20.34 -33.56
CA GLU A 4 -13.18 -20.12 -32.77
C GLU A 4 -13.22 -21.17 -31.65
N LEU A 5 -12.85 -20.75 -30.44
CA LEU A 5 -13.03 -21.55 -29.22
C LEU A 5 -14.54 -21.76 -29.04
N ALA A 6 -14.97 -23.01 -28.90
CA ALA A 6 -16.37 -23.34 -28.72
C ALA A 6 -16.93 -22.69 -27.45
N GLU A 7 -18.02 -21.95 -27.59
CA GLU A 7 -18.72 -21.31 -26.47
C GLU A 7 -19.14 -22.36 -25.44
N THR A 8 -18.71 -22.19 -24.19
CA THR A 8 -19.00 -23.14 -23.10
C THR A 8 -19.72 -22.43 -21.96
N TYR A 9 -20.84 -22.98 -21.49
CA TYR A 9 -21.55 -22.41 -20.35
C TYR A 9 -20.82 -22.67 -19.04
N HIS A 10 -20.71 -21.63 -18.20
CA HIS A 10 -20.10 -21.73 -16.89
C HIS A 10 -20.92 -22.64 -15.96
N PRO A 11 -20.32 -23.61 -15.24
CA PRO A 11 -21.06 -24.62 -14.48
C PRO A 11 -21.95 -24.06 -13.36
N THR A 12 -21.53 -22.95 -12.73
CA THR A 12 -22.32 -22.28 -11.68
C THR A 12 -23.36 -21.30 -12.22
N PHE A 13 -23.16 -20.78 -13.44
CA PHE A 13 -23.98 -19.72 -14.02
C PHE A 13 -24.58 -20.21 -15.33
N ASN A 14 -25.44 -21.22 -15.22
CA ASN A 14 -26.13 -21.84 -16.35
C ASN A 14 -27.59 -22.20 -15.99
N ALA A 15 -28.36 -21.21 -15.52
CA ALA A 15 -29.77 -21.43 -15.23
C ALA A 15 -30.56 -21.58 -16.56
N PRO A 16 -31.23 -22.73 -16.81
CA PRO A 16 -31.84 -23.02 -18.11
C PRO A 16 -33.07 -22.16 -18.43
N ASP A 17 -33.65 -21.52 -17.43
CA ASP A 17 -34.80 -20.62 -17.47
C ASP A 17 -34.41 -19.12 -17.45
N ALA A 18 -33.12 -18.82 -17.28
CA ALA A 18 -32.63 -17.46 -17.26
C ALA A 18 -32.60 -16.82 -18.65
N ASP A 19 -32.81 -15.51 -18.66
CA ASP A 19 -32.97 -14.64 -19.83
C ASP A 19 -31.73 -13.78 -20.12
N ALA A 20 -30.84 -13.55 -19.14
CA ALA A 20 -29.58 -12.85 -19.38
C ALA A 20 -28.45 -13.83 -19.70
N ILE A 21 -27.80 -13.64 -20.85
CA ILE A 21 -26.61 -14.38 -21.27
C ILE A 21 -25.48 -13.37 -21.49
N LEU A 22 -24.39 -13.50 -20.74
CA LEU A 22 -23.18 -12.71 -20.86
C LEU A 22 -22.05 -13.59 -21.43
N SER A 23 -21.16 -13.03 -22.23
CA SER A 23 -19.99 -13.74 -22.76
C SER A 23 -18.70 -13.05 -22.31
N SER A 24 -17.73 -13.80 -21.80
CA SER A 24 -16.42 -13.28 -21.41
C SER A 24 -15.44 -13.25 -22.59
N LEU A 25 -14.27 -12.63 -22.40
CA LEU A 25 -13.16 -12.70 -23.36
C LEU A 25 -12.61 -14.12 -23.56
N ASP A 26 -12.85 -15.01 -22.60
CA ASP A 26 -12.42 -16.41 -22.63
C ASP A 26 -13.43 -17.32 -23.36
N ASN A 27 -14.48 -16.74 -23.96
CA ASN A 27 -15.59 -17.43 -24.64
C ASN A 27 -16.45 -18.30 -23.71
N THR A 28 -16.47 -17.95 -22.41
CA THR A 28 -17.35 -18.60 -21.43
C THR A 28 -18.68 -17.84 -21.36
N LEU A 29 -19.79 -18.59 -21.44
CA LEU A 29 -21.13 -18.05 -21.34
C LEU A 29 -21.65 -18.11 -19.89
N TYR A 30 -22.15 -16.98 -19.40
CA TYR A 30 -22.77 -16.83 -18.08
C TYR A 30 -24.25 -16.56 -18.26
N ARG A 31 -25.07 -17.53 -17.88
CA ARG A 31 -26.53 -17.46 -17.97
C ARG A 31 -27.16 -17.37 -16.59
N LEU A 32 -27.79 -16.23 -16.31
CA LEU A 32 -28.35 -15.88 -15.01
C LEU A 32 -29.64 -15.06 -15.15
N PRO A 33 -30.55 -15.07 -14.16
CA PRO A 33 -31.79 -14.32 -14.26
C PRO A 33 -31.53 -12.80 -14.32
N SER A 34 -32.11 -12.11 -15.29
CA SER A 34 -31.99 -10.65 -15.43
C SER A 34 -32.40 -9.86 -14.19
N PRO A 35 -33.36 -10.29 -13.33
CA PRO A 35 -33.67 -9.58 -12.10
C PRO A 35 -32.48 -9.48 -11.14
N VAL A 36 -31.54 -10.43 -11.16
CA VAL A 36 -30.31 -10.35 -10.35
C VAL A 36 -29.50 -9.13 -10.80
N LEU A 37 -29.20 -9.05 -12.10
CA LEU A 37 -28.44 -7.95 -12.70
C LEU A 37 -29.16 -6.61 -12.56
N ARG A 38 -30.48 -6.57 -12.81
CA ARG A 38 -31.30 -5.36 -12.70
C ARG A 38 -31.46 -4.88 -11.26
N ARG A 39 -31.31 -5.72 -10.23
CA ARG A 39 -31.46 -5.27 -8.84
C ARG A 39 -30.15 -4.72 -8.27
N THR A 40 -29.01 -5.16 -8.78
CA THR A 40 -27.71 -4.92 -8.17
C THR A 40 -26.78 -4.01 -8.99
N THR A 41 -27.13 -3.71 -10.23
CA THR A 41 -26.32 -2.88 -11.14
C THR A 41 -27.14 -1.68 -11.62
N THR A 42 -26.54 -0.49 -11.73
CA THR A 42 -27.25 0.65 -12.33
C THR A 42 -27.26 0.57 -13.86
N PHE A 43 -26.27 -0.11 -14.45
CA PHE A 43 -26.15 -0.28 -15.89
C PHE A 43 -27.33 -1.07 -16.48
N PHE A 44 -27.66 -2.22 -15.90
CA PHE A 44 -28.78 -3.06 -16.39
C PHE A 44 -30.14 -2.59 -15.89
N MET A 45 -30.20 -1.68 -14.91
CA MET A 45 -31.45 -1.03 -14.47
C MET A 45 -32.04 -0.10 -15.51
N SER A 46 -31.26 0.39 -16.47
CA SER A 46 -31.75 1.38 -17.42
C SER A 46 -32.98 0.86 -18.17
N PRO A 47 -34.09 1.63 -18.24
CA PRO A 47 -35.28 1.22 -18.97
C PRO A 47 -35.04 1.11 -20.48
N SER A 48 -33.95 1.70 -21.00
CA SER A 48 -33.49 1.52 -22.38
C SER A 48 -32.77 0.20 -22.62
N PHE A 49 -32.39 -0.54 -21.56
CA PHE A 49 -31.69 -1.80 -21.67
C PHE A 49 -32.66 -2.98 -21.56
N THR A 50 -32.80 -3.71 -22.65
CA THR A 50 -33.56 -4.96 -22.72
C THR A 50 -32.60 -6.13 -22.91
N PHE A 51 -32.79 -7.18 -22.13
CA PHE A 51 -32.20 -8.47 -22.46
C PHE A 51 -33.03 -9.01 -23.63
N ASP A 52 -32.45 -9.04 -24.82
CA ASP A 52 -33.14 -9.55 -26.00
C ASP A 52 -33.42 -11.04 -25.80
N PRO A 53 -34.69 -11.48 -25.86
CA PRO A 53 -35.01 -12.89 -25.74
C PRO A 53 -34.50 -13.69 -26.94
N PRO A 54 -34.23 -14.99 -26.74
CA PRO A 54 -33.00 -15.57 -26.22
C PRO A 54 -32.11 -16.00 -27.39
N SER A 55 -31.07 -15.25 -27.75
CA SER A 55 -30.11 -15.78 -28.73
C SER A 55 -28.77 -15.09 -28.79
N LYS A 56 -28.64 -13.82 -28.38
CA LYS A 56 -27.37 -13.11 -28.48
C LYS A 56 -26.72 -12.87 -27.12
N PRO A 57 -25.62 -13.57 -26.81
CA PRO A 57 -24.80 -13.25 -25.65
C PRO A 57 -24.35 -11.78 -25.70
N ILE A 58 -24.41 -11.10 -24.56
CA ILE A 58 -23.88 -9.75 -24.40
C ILE A 58 -22.37 -9.88 -24.17
N PRO A 59 -21.51 -9.38 -25.08
CA PRO A 59 -20.08 -9.48 -24.91
C PRO A 59 -19.61 -8.55 -23.78
N ILE A 60 -18.90 -9.10 -22.82
CA ILE A 60 -18.25 -8.38 -21.72
C ILE A 60 -16.74 -8.43 -21.96
N HIS A 61 -16.10 -7.26 -22.02
CA HIS A 61 -14.66 -7.14 -22.25
C HIS A 61 -13.83 -7.44 -20.99
N GLU A 62 -14.13 -8.55 -20.32
CA GLU A 62 -13.43 -9.02 -19.12
C GLU A 62 -13.17 -10.53 -19.18
N HIS A 63 -12.09 -10.96 -18.54
CA HIS A 63 -11.78 -12.38 -18.36
C HIS A 63 -12.66 -13.04 -17.28
N ASP A 64 -12.76 -14.36 -17.33
CA ASP A 64 -13.52 -15.17 -16.39
C ASP A 64 -13.14 -14.92 -14.94
N ALA A 65 -11.86 -14.72 -14.66
CA ALA A 65 -11.36 -14.48 -13.31
C ALA A 65 -11.98 -13.22 -12.66
N VAL A 66 -12.34 -12.21 -13.46
CA VAL A 66 -12.97 -10.97 -13.01
C VAL A 66 -14.49 -11.10 -13.06
N LEU A 67 -15.04 -11.48 -14.21
CA LEU A 67 -16.49 -11.55 -14.42
C LEU A 67 -17.16 -12.53 -13.46
N GLN A 68 -16.60 -13.74 -13.31
CA GLN A 68 -17.13 -14.75 -12.40
C GLN A 68 -17.19 -14.23 -10.96
N ARG A 69 -16.17 -13.52 -10.48
CA ARG A 69 -16.14 -12.97 -9.12
C ARG A 69 -17.21 -11.92 -8.92
N LEU A 70 -17.35 -10.97 -9.85
CA LEU A 70 -18.41 -9.97 -9.76
C LEU A 70 -19.79 -10.63 -9.73
N LEU A 71 -20.05 -11.58 -10.63
CA LEU A 71 -21.34 -12.29 -10.67
C LEU A 71 -21.64 -13.08 -9.38
N ARG A 72 -20.61 -13.63 -8.72
CA ARG A 72 -20.78 -14.27 -7.41
C ARG A 72 -21.18 -13.27 -6.33
N ILE A 73 -20.58 -12.08 -6.31
CA ILE A 73 -20.99 -10.98 -5.41
C ILE A 73 -22.45 -10.63 -5.67
N LEU A 74 -22.84 -10.41 -6.94
CA LEU A 74 -24.21 -10.04 -7.31
C LEU A 74 -25.24 -11.10 -6.93
N SER A 75 -24.85 -12.37 -7.00
CA SER A 75 -25.73 -13.52 -6.75
C SER A 75 -25.71 -13.97 -5.28
N GLY A 76 -24.97 -13.30 -4.39
CA GLY A 76 -24.86 -13.70 -2.99
C GLY A 76 -24.17 -15.06 -2.79
N LEU A 77 -23.29 -15.45 -3.70
CA LEU A 77 -22.55 -16.70 -3.64
C LEU A 77 -21.21 -16.54 -2.93
N VAL A 78 -20.64 -17.65 -2.47
CA VAL A 78 -19.30 -17.68 -1.86
C VAL A 78 -18.26 -17.10 -2.82
N ILE A 79 -17.54 -16.08 -2.34
CA ILE A 79 -16.48 -15.40 -3.09
C ILE A 79 -15.16 -16.13 -2.84
N PRO A 80 -14.46 -16.64 -3.87
CA PRO A 80 -13.14 -17.22 -3.70
C PRO A 80 -12.15 -16.21 -3.12
N PRO A 81 -11.13 -16.64 -2.36
CA PRO A 81 -10.14 -15.74 -1.81
C PRO A 81 -9.44 -14.95 -2.92
N TRP A 82 -9.16 -13.69 -2.64
CA TRP A 82 -8.37 -12.86 -3.55
C TRP A 82 -6.92 -13.32 -3.54
N ARG A 83 -6.33 -13.40 -4.74
CA ARG A 83 -4.95 -13.91 -4.91
C ARG A 83 -3.99 -12.88 -5.50
N THR A 84 -4.51 -11.95 -6.30
CA THR A 84 -3.70 -10.96 -7.02
C THR A 84 -4.44 -9.63 -7.04
N PHE A 85 -3.68 -8.53 -7.03
CA PHE A 85 -4.26 -7.20 -7.21
C PHE A 85 -4.96 -7.05 -8.55
N ASP A 86 -4.45 -7.66 -9.62
CA ASP A 86 -5.04 -7.49 -10.96
C ASP A 86 -6.49 -8.00 -11.01
N ASN A 87 -6.79 -9.09 -10.31
CA ASN A 87 -8.16 -9.59 -10.18
C ASN A 87 -9.05 -8.66 -9.35
N LEU A 88 -8.49 -8.08 -8.27
CA LEU A 88 -9.22 -7.14 -7.41
C LEU A 88 -9.51 -5.83 -8.14
N GLU A 89 -8.51 -5.26 -8.82
CA GLU A 89 -8.64 -4.06 -9.64
C GLU A 89 -9.61 -4.28 -10.81
N GLY A 90 -9.53 -5.43 -11.49
CA GLY A 90 -10.48 -5.80 -12.54
C GLY A 90 -11.92 -5.83 -12.04
N VAL A 91 -12.18 -6.49 -10.90
CA VAL A 91 -13.53 -6.50 -10.30
C VAL A 91 -13.97 -5.10 -9.89
N LEU A 92 -13.06 -4.30 -9.33
CA LEU A 92 -13.35 -2.93 -8.91
C LEU A 92 -13.71 -2.03 -10.11
N ASN A 93 -12.94 -2.08 -11.19
CA ASN A 93 -13.20 -1.32 -12.42
C ASN A 93 -14.52 -1.76 -13.09
N LEU A 94 -14.79 -3.07 -13.12
CA LEU A 94 -16.05 -3.58 -13.65
C LEU A 94 -17.24 -3.17 -12.76
N ALA A 95 -17.07 -3.20 -11.44
CA ALA A 95 -18.07 -2.74 -10.50
C ALA A 95 -18.37 -1.24 -10.63
N GLU A 96 -17.36 -0.39 -10.86
CA GLU A 96 -17.57 1.03 -11.18
C GLU A 96 -18.36 1.20 -12.48
N THR A 97 -17.95 0.48 -13.53
CA THR A 97 -18.58 0.53 -14.86
C THR A 97 -20.06 0.11 -14.79
N TRP A 98 -20.38 -0.91 -13.99
CA TRP A 98 -21.74 -1.41 -13.83
C TRP A 98 -22.53 -0.72 -12.70
N GLY A 99 -21.89 0.18 -11.95
CA GLY A 99 -22.46 0.87 -10.79
C GLY A 99 -22.85 -0.04 -9.63
N VAL A 100 -22.06 -1.09 -9.39
CA VAL A 100 -22.28 -2.10 -8.35
C VAL A 100 -21.62 -1.68 -7.03
N LYS A 101 -22.32 -0.83 -6.26
CA LYS A 101 -21.79 -0.33 -4.97
C LYS A 101 -21.40 -1.44 -4.00
N GLY A 102 -22.21 -2.50 -3.89
CA GLY A 102 -21.91 -3.62 -2.99
C GLY A 102 -20.61 -4.35 -3.32
N ALA A 103 -20.21 -4.40 -4.60
CA ALA A 103 -18.93 -5.00 -4.99
C ALA A 103 -17.75 -4.08 -4.64
N VAL A 104 -17.93 -2.77 -4.75
CA VAL A 104 -16.96 -1.77 -4.29
C VAL A 104 -16.71 -1.93 -2.77
N ASP A 105 -17.77 -2.09 -1.98
CA ASP A 105 -17.66 -2.29 -0.52
C ASP A 105 -16.96 -3.61 -0.16
N VAL A 106 -17.25 -4.70 -0.88
CA VAL A 106 -16.56 -5.99 -0.71
C VAL A 106 -15.07 -5.87 -1.02
N VAL A 107 -14.70 -5.14 -2.08
CA VAL A 107 -13.30 -4.89 -2.43
C VAL A 107 -12.62 -4.05 -1.36
N ARG A 108 -13.26 -2.98 -0.88
CA ARG A 108 -12.78 -2.15 0.23
C ARG A 108 -12.47 -3.00 1.47
N ALA A 109 -13.40 -3.85 1.87
CA ALA A 109 -13.20 -4.75 3.02
C ALA A 109 -12.07 -5.77 2.82
N SER A 110 -11.68 -6.03 1.57
CA SER A 110 -10.65 -7.02 1.23
C SER A 110 -9.26 -6.41 1.03
N ILE A 111 -9.16 -5.13 0.66
CA ILE A 111 -7.89 -4.50 0.24
C ILE A 111 -6.85 -4.39 1.37
N THR A 112 -7.30 -4.49 2.62
CA THR A 112 -6.45 -4.47 3.82
C THR A 112 -5.94 -5.85 4.22
N ALA A 113 -6.26 -6.90 3.47
CA ALA A 113 -5.75 -8.24 3.73
C ALA A 113 -4.22 -8.30 3.54
N PRO A 114 -3.49 -9.13 4.31
CA PRO A 114 -2.03 -9.20 4.24
C PRO A 114 -1.44 -9.43 2.85
N VAL A 115 -2.13 -10.20 1.99
CA VAL A 115 -1.70 -10.46 0.61
C VAL A 115 -1.58 -9.18 -0.23
N PHE A 116 -2.38 -8.15 0.09
CA PHE A 116 -2.36 -6.88 -0.63
C PHE A 116 -1.46 -5.84 0.04
N LEU A 117 -1.27 -5.92 1.35
CA LEU A 117 -0.34 -5.04 2.07
C LEU A 117 1.14 -5.32 1.72
N GLN A 118 1.43 -6.40 0.98
CA GLN A 118 2.73 -6.64 0.33
C GLN A 118 2.99 -5.70 -0.86
N GLU A 119 1.95 -5.15 -1.50
CA GLU A 119 2.06 -4.13 -2.55
C GLU A 119 1.39 -2.82 -2.09
N PRO A 120 1.86 -2.17 -1.01
CA PRO A 120 1.11 -1.12 -0.32
C PRO A 120 0.91 0.14 -1.17
N LEU A 121 1.79 0.41 -2.14
CA LEU A 121 1.61 1.50 -3.10
C LEU A 121 0.35 1.34 -3.95
N ARG A 122 0.00 0.11 -4.35
CA ARG A 122 -1.23 -0.17 -5.11
C ARG A 122 -2.45 -0.03 -4.23
N ALA A 123 -2.40 -0.54 -3.00
CA ALA A 123 -3.47 -0.36 -2.02
C ALA A 123 -3.74 1.13 -1.78
N TYR A 124 -2.70 1.92 -1.56
CA TYR A 124 -2.79 3.37 -1.35
C TYR A 124 -3.33 4.11 -2.58
N ALA A 125 -2.91 3.72 -3.80
CA ALA A 125 -3.41 4.30 -5.04
C ALA A 125 -4.93 4.12 -5.16
N ILE A 126 -5.43 2.91 -4.89
CA ILE A 126 -6.86 2.60 -4.93
C ILE A 126 -7.59 3.34 -3.80
N ALA A 127 -7.13 3.21 -2.56
CA ALA A 127 -7.79 3.81 -1.42
C ALA A 127 -7.94 5.34 -1.59
N THR A 128 -6.89 6.02 -2.06
CA THR A 128 -6.96 7.47 -2.32
C THR A 128 -7.82 7.85 -3.53
N ARG A 129 -7.92 7.00 -4.56
CA ARG A 129 -8.85 7.19 -5.70
C ARG A 129 -10.30 7.21 -5.25
N PHE A 130 -10.65 6.35 -4.30
CA PHE A 130 -12.01 6.21 -3.79
C PHE A 130 -12.31 7.00 -2.51
N GLY A 131 -11.33 7.70 -1.94
CA GLY A 131 -11.50 8.45 -0.68
C GLY A 131 -11.68 7.53 0.54
N TRP A 132 -11.06 6.35 0.51
CA TRP A 132 -11.01 5.40 1.61
C TRP A 132 -9.86 5.76 2.55
N ASP A 133 -10.07 6.79 3.37
CA ASP A 133 -8.99 7.40 4.16
C ASP A 133 -8.36 6.39 5.14
N GLU A 134 -9.17 5.56 5.82
CA GLU A 134 -8.67 4.54 6.77
C GLU A 134 -7.76 3.50 6.07
N GLU A 135 -8.17 3.02 4.90
CA GLU A 135 -7.40 2.07 4.11
C GLU A 135 -6.13 2.69 3.53
N ALA A 136 -6.19 3.98 3.16
CA ALA A 136 -5.03 4.74 2.69
C ALA A 136 -4.02 4.96 3.82
N GLU A 137 -4.49 5.30 5.02
CA GLU A 137 -3.65 5.42 6.22
C GLU A 137 -2.97 4.09 6.54
N LEU A 138 -3.71 2.98 6.57
CA LEU A 138 -3.14 1.66 6.81
C LEU A 138 -2.08 1.30 5.75
N ALA A 139 -2.39 1.46 4.47
CA ALA A 139 -1.44 1.21 3.40
C ALA A 139 -0.18 2.07 3.55
N SER A 140 -0.31 3.32 4.03
CA SER A 140 0.83 4.21 4.22
C SER A 140 1.82 3.77 5.30
N ARG A 141 1.36 3.07 6.34
CA ARG A 141 2.25 2.46 7.35
C ARG A 141 3.21 1.46 6.70
N HIS A 142 2.69 0.64 5.80
CA HIS A 142 3.46 -0.38 5.09
C HIS A 142 4.38 0.19 3.99
N MET A 143 4.26 1.49 3.66
CA MET A 143 5.15 2.15 2.71
C MET A 143 6.42 2.72 3.38
N LEU A 144 6.50 2.74 4.71
CA LEU A 144 7.64 3.29 5.43
C LEU A 144 8.96 2.52 5.19
N ASP A 145 8.86 1.23 4.86
CA ASP A 145 10.00 0.40 4.49
C ASP A 145 10.42 0.55 3.02
N LEU A 146 9.62 1.27 2.22
CA LEU A 146 9.86 1.42 0.79
C LEU A 146 10.70 2.65 0.48
N SER A 147 11.74 2.44 -0.31
CA SER A 147 12.49 3.53 -0.93
C SER A 147 11.73 4.07 -2.14
N LEU A 148 11.03 5.19 -1.96
CA LEU A 148 10.25 5.85 -3.03
C LEU A 148 11.12 6.35 -4.19
N HIS A 149 12.44 6.40 -3.99
CA HIS A 149 13.41 6.82 -5.00
C HIS A 149 13.91 5.65 -5.88
N GLY A 150 13.64 4.40 -5.46
CA GLY A 150 14.05 3.21 -6.20
C GLY A 150 13.27 3.01 -7.51
N GLU A 151 13.93 2.45 -8.52
CA GLU A 151 13.32 2.17 -9.83
C GLU A 151 12.16 1.16 -9.75
N LEU A 152 12.25 0.21 -8.81
CA LEU A 152 11.29 -0.87 -8.60
C LEU A 152 9.84 -0.37 -8.38
N HIS A 153 9.67 0.82 -7.80
CA HIS A 153 8.37 1.35 -7.41
C HIS A 153 7.80 2.39 -8.37
N GLN A 154 8.54 2.77 -9.43
CA GLN A 154 8.15 3.85 -10.33
C GLN A 154 6.78 3.63 -10.98
N GLU A 155 6.49 2.40 -11.43
CA GLU A 155 5.23 2.11 -12.12
C GLU A 155 4.03 2.18 -11.16
N ALA A 156 4.19 1.72 -9.92
CA ALA A 156 3.15 1.86 -8.91
C ALA A 156 2.94 3.33 -8.52
N LEU A 157 4.02 4.11 -8.41
CA LEU A 157 3.95 5.55 -8.12
C LEU A 157 3.22 6.34 -9.21
N ARG A 158 3.41 5.99 -10.50
CA ARG A 158 2.70 6.64 -11.63
C ARG A 158 1.18 6.49 -11.58
N ARG A 159 0.68 5.43 -10.93
CA ARG A 159 -0.76 5.17 -10.79
C ARG A 159 -1.39 6.02 -9.68
N ILE A 160 -0.59 6.58 -8.78
CA ILE A 160 -1.07 7.42 -7.68
C ILE A 160 -1.30 8.84 -8.19
N SER A 161 -2.43 9.45 -7.81
CA SER A 161 -2.70 10.84 -8.15
C SER A 161 -1.61 11.78 -7.60
N THR A 162 -1.31 12.87 -8.32
CA THR A 162 -0.32 13.86 -7.87
C THR A 162 -0.60 14.37 -6.46
N ARG A 163 -1.88 14.56 -6.09
CA ARG A 163 -2.27 14.98 -4.74
C ARG A 163 -1.87 13.95 -3.69
N ALA A 164 -2.12 12.67 -3.95
CA ALA A 164 -1.79 11.59 -3.03
C ALA A 164 -0.28 11.32 -2.96
N LEU A 165 0.46 11.49 -4.07
CA LEU A 165 1.93 11.48 -4.10
C LEU A 165 2.52 12.59 -3.23
N VAL A 166 2.04 13.83 -3.37
CA VAL A 166 2.52 14.96 -2.56
C VAL A 166 2.30 14.70 -1.07
N LYS A 167 1.17 14.10 -0.69
CA LYS A 167 0.91 13.67 0.70
C LYS A 167 1.95 12.63 1.16
N LEU A 168 2.19 11.59 0.35
CA LEU A 168 3.15 10.52 0.67
C LEU A 168 4.59 11.05 0.83
N PHE A 169 5.08 11.86 -0.11
CA PHE A 169 6.42 12.46 -0.01
C PHE A 169 6.55 13.40 1.19
N LYS A 170 5.50 14.18 1.49
CA LYS A 170 5.49 15.02 2.70
C LYS A 170 5.54 14.19 3.97
N PHE A 171 4.85 13.06 4.00
CA PHE A 171 4.86 12.12 5.12
C PHE A 171 6.26 11.53 5.36
N HIS A 172 6.89 10.97 4.32
CA HIS A 172 8.27 10.44 4.40
C HIS A 172 9.25 11.52 4.88
N ARG A 173 9.19 12.70 4.25
CA ARG A 173 10.04 13.84 4.63
C ARG A 173 9.81 14.29 6.07
N LYS A 174 8.55 14.38 6.51
CA LYS A 174 8.19 14.81 7.87
C LYS A 174 8.76 13.85 8.91
N ARG A 175 8.67 12.52 8.70
CA ARG A 175 9.29 11.53 9.61
C ARG A 175 10.80 11.72 9.70
N ARG A 176 11.50 11.77 8.56
CA ARG A 176 12.96 11.97 8.50
C ARG A 176 13.39 13.27 9.18
N ASP A 177 12.73 14.39 8.86
CA ASP A 177 13.08 15.71 9.39
C ASP A 177 12.80 15.78 10.91
N ALA A 178 11.68 15.22 11.38
CA ALA A 178 11.35 15.14 12.81
C ALA A 178 12.33 14.23 13.59
N PHE A 179 12.70 13.08 13.03
CA PHE A 179 13.70 12.20 13.61
C PHE A 179 15.04 12.92 13.79
N ARG A 180 15.52 13.58 12.73
CA ARG A 180 16.78 14.34 12.79
C ARG A 180 16.72 15.47 13.81
N MET A 181 15.61 16.20 13.91
CA MET A 181 15.43 17.21 14.94
C MET A 181 15.50 16.62 16.35
N GLY A 182 14.81 15.50 16.58
CA GLY A 182 14.85 14.77 17.86
C GLY A 182 16.27 14.35 18.23
N MET A 183 17.05 13.87 17.27
CA MET A 183 18.45 13.47 17.50
C MET A 183 19.39 14.67 17.68
N ALA A 184 19.24 15.75 16.90
CA ALA A 184 20.13 16.91 16.93
C ALA A 184 20.05 17.69 18.25
N ALA A 185 18.87 17.77 18.87
CA ALA A 185 18.62 18.58 20.07
C ALA A 185 19.51 18.25 21.29
N GLU A 186 20.18 17.09 21.34
CA GLU A 186 21.12 16.77 22.43
C GLU A 186 22.57 17.12 22.15
N GLY A 187 22.95 17.18 20.87
CA GLY A 187 24.35 17.28 20.47
C GLY A 187 24.94 18.68 20.58
N GLU A 188 24.10 19.71 20.52
CA GLU A 188 24.56 21.10 20.39
C GLU A 188 25.10 21.70 21.70
N GLU A 189 24.75 21.15 22.87
CA GLU A 189 25.18 21.66 24.18
C GLU A 189 25.61 20.56 25.18
N ARG A 190 26.04 19.40 24.68
CA ARG A 190 26.40 18.27 25.56
C ARG A 190 27.65 18.58 26.38
N ARG A 191 27.56 18.34 27.68
CA ARG A 191 28.66 18.45 28.64
C ARG A 191 29.11 17.06 29.08
N CYS A 192 30.40 16.89 29.33
CA CYS A 192 30.93 15.62 29.81
C CYS A 192 30.32 15.28 31.18
N ALA A 193 29.72 14.10 31.33
CA ALA A 193 29.14 13.63 32.59
C ALA A 193 30.15 13.56 33.75
N GLY A 194 31.45 13.44 33.45
CA GLY A 194 32.51 13.32 34.44
C GLY A 194 33.08 14.65 34.96
N CYS A 195 33.25 15.65 34.10
CA CYS A 195 33.93 16.91 34.45
C CYS A 195 33.16 18.18 34.05
N GLY A 196 32.02 18.08 33.37
CA GLY A 196 31.18 19.21 32.98
C GLY A 196 31.71 20.08 31.82
N GLU A 197 32.86 19.71 31.26
CA GLU A 197 33.45 20.42 30.12
C GLU A 197 32.62 20.23 28.85
N ALA A 198 32.57 21.26 28.01
CA ALA A 198 31.89 21.19 26.72
C ALA A 198 32.59 20.14 25.84
N VAL A 199 31.80 19.29 25.20
CA VAL A 199 32.35 18.26 24.33
C VAL A 199 32.11 18.63 22.88
N GLY A 200 33.08 18.34 22.01
CA GLY A 200 32.87 18.40 20.56
C GLY A 200 31.75 17.45 20.12
N GLY A 201 30.93 17.87 19.17
CA GLY A 201 29.79 17.10 18.65
C GLY A 201 30.00 16.58 17.23
N ALA A 202 31.24 16.45 16.76
CA ALA A 202 31.53 16.15 15.35
C ALA A 202 31.17 14.71 14.98
N GLY A 203 31.49 13.73 15.84
CA GLY A 203 31.12 12.33 15.70
C GLY A 203 29.61 12.14 15.82
N TRP A 204 28.97 12.80 16.79
CA TRP A 204 27.52 12.84 16.89
C TRP A 204 26.84 13.38 15.64
N ALA A 205 27.29 14.54 15.15
CA ALA A 205 26.73 15.15 13.95
C ALA A 205 26.89 14.22 12.73
N ALA A 206 28.04 13.57 12.57
CA ALA A 206 28.26 12.59 11.50
C ALA A 206 27.27 11.42 11.60
N LEU A 207 27.09 10.85 12.79
CA LEU A 207 26.13 9.76 13.04
C LEU A 207 24.69 10.19 12.72
N VAL A 208 24.26 11.36 13.22
CA VAL A 208 22.91 11.89 12.95
C VAL A 208 22.69 12.12 11.45
N TRP A 209 23.69 12.58 10.71
CA TRP A 209 23.60 12.71 9.26
C TRP A 209 23.51 11.37 8.55
N ARG A 210 24.28 10.36 8.98
CA ARG A 210 24.18 9.00 8.42
C ARG A 210 22.78 8.41 8.64
N MET A 211 22.24 8.53 9.85
CA MET A 211 20.88 8.10 10.17
C MET A 211 19.81 8.88 9.40
N PHE A 212 20.01 10.18 9.16
CA PHE A 212 19.12 10.99 8.33
C PHE A 212 19.01 10.45 6.89
N TRP A 213 20.14 10.04 6.30
CA TRP A 213 20.12 9.46 4.95
C TRP A 213 19.46 8.07 4.93
N GLU A 214 19.67 7.26 5.96
CA GLU A 214 18.98 5.99 6.10
C GLU A 214 17.45 6.20 6.23
N MET A 215 17.02 7.16 7.04
CA MET A 215 15.60 7.53 7.17
C MET A 215 15.01 8.15 5.90
N ASP A 216 15.82 8.79 5.05
CA ASP A 216 15.38 9.28 3.75
C ASP A 216 15.08 8.13 2.77
N ALA A 217 15.92 7.08 2.83
CA ALA A 217 15.73 5.88 2.04
C ALA A 217 14.62 4.97 2.58
N ARG A 218 14.55 4.78 3.91
CA ARG A 218 13.62 3.89 4.61
C ARG A 218 13.11 4.57 5.90
N PRO A 219 12.06 5.38 5.81
CA PRO A 219 11.57 6.14 6.97
C PRO A 219 10.92 5.32 8.08
N SER A 220 10.78 4.00 7.96
CA SER A 220 10.40 3.14 9.09
C SER A 220 11.39 3.25 10.24
N GLY A 221 12.69 3.34 9.90
CA GLY A 221 13.78 3.34 10.87
C GLY A 221 14.13 1.95 11.39
N GLU A 222 13.56 0.87 10.85
CA GLU A 222 13.88 -0.51 11.29
C GLU A 222 15.38 -0.80 11.14
N GLY A 223 16.00 -0.32 10.05
CA GLY A 223 17.44 -0.42 9.83
C GLY A 223 18.28 0.24 10.92
N LEU A 224 17.77 1.30 11.57
CA LEU A 224 18.48 2.02 12.65
C LEU A 224 18.53 1.24 13.96
N CYS A 225 17.68 0.23 14.13
CA CYS A 225 17.67 -0.65 15.30
C CYS A 225 18.26 -2.03 14.98
N SER A 226 18.82 -2.21 13.78
CA SER A 226 19.45 -3.45 13.35
C SER A 226 20.90 -3.55 13.80
N LEU A 227 21.47 -4.76 13.71
CA LEU A 227 22.90 -4.98 13.95
C LEU A 227 23.80 -4.28 12.93
N GLU A 228 23.26 -3.90 11.76
CA GLU A 228 24.04 -3.23 10.70
C GLU A 228 24.57 -1.86 11.15
N VAL A 229 23.88 -1.20 12.08
CA VAL A 229 24.31 0.09 12.64
C VAL A 229 25.62 -0.05 13.41
N GLU A 230 25.91 -1.23 13.94
CA GLU A 230 27.16 -1.48 14.68
C GLU A 230 28.40 -1.43 13.78
N GLU A 231 28.22 -1.66 12.47
CA GLU A 231 29.29 -1.68 11.47
C GLU A 231 29.54 -0.30 10.85
N TRP A 232 28.78 0.73 11.25
CA TRP A 232 28.92 2.06 10.67
C TRP A 232 30.14 2.79 11.22
N GLU A 233 30.99 3.31 10.33
CA GLU A 233 32.15 4.12 10.70
C GLU A 233 31.74 5.35 11.53
N GLU A 234 30.58 5.95 11.24
CA GLU A 234 30.06 7.09 12.01
C GLU A 234 29.66 6.70 13.44
N MET A 235 29.17 5.46 13.64
CA MET A 235 28.85 4.94 14.98
C MET A 235 30.15 4.73 15.77
N GLU A 236 31.14 4.08 15.17
CA GLU A 236 32.46 3.90 15.80
C GLU A 236 33.12 5.24 16.13
N ARG A 237 33.05 6.20 15.21
CA ARG A 237 33.58 7.55 15.41
C ARG A 237 32.88 8.26 16.57
N CYS A 238 31.55 8.18 16.64
CA CYS A 238 30.78 8.77 17.73
C CYS A 238 31.14 8.15 19.09
N LEU A 239 31.21 6.82 19.17
CA LEU A 239 31.56 6.10 20.40
C LEU A 239 33.04 6.28 20.80
N GLY A 240 33.91 6.54 19.83
CA GLY A 240 35.33 6.80 20.03
C GLY A 240 35.63 8.21 20.55
N GLU A 241 34.67 9.14 20.53
CA GLU A 241 34.88 10.50 21.03
C GLU A 241 35.09 10.49 22.55
N LYS A 242 36.21 11.12 22.95
CA LYS A 242 36.62 11.26 24.35
C LYS A 242 36.63 12.73 24.76
N CYS A 243 36.25 12.99 25.99
CA CYS A 243 36.33 14.31 26.59
C CYS A 243 37.79 14.78 26.68
N ALA A 244 38.07 16.01 26.22
CA ALA A 244 39.41 16.58 26.24
C ALA A 244 39.99 16.73 27.66
N GLY A 245 39.17 17.07 28.66
CA GLY A 245 39.65 17.28 30.03
C GLY A 245 39.85 16.01 30.86
N CYS A 246 38.97 15.01 30.74
CA CYS A 246 39.04 13.81 31.60
C CYS A 246 39.22 12.48 30.85
N GLY A 247 39.24 12.48 29.51
CA GLY A 247 39.46 11.30 28.68
C GLY A 247 38.35 10.24 28.69
N ARG A 248 37.24 10.48 29.41
CA ARG A 248 36.07 9.59 29.40
C ARG A 248 35.38 9.59 28.04
N ALA A 249 34.76 8.47 27.69
CA ALA A 249 33.86 8.38 26.56
C ALA A 249 32.70 9.37 26.74
N VAL A 250 32.31 10.01 25.64
CA VAL A 250 31.28 11.06 25.63
C VAL A 250 29.89 10.44 25.45
N TYR A 251 29.83 9.41 24.63
CA TYR A 251 28.63 8.69 24.24
C TYR A 251 28.79 7.22 24.60
N GLU A 252 27.75 6.64 25.18
CA GLU A 252 27.65 5.20 25.38
C GLU A 252 26.68 4.60 24.38
N ARG A 253 26.99 3.38 23.92
CA ARG A 253 26.20 2.71 22.87
C ARG A 253 24.73 2.55 23.24
N LEU A 254 24.45 2.10 24.46
CA LEU A 254 23.07 1.87 24.93
C LEU A 254 22.28 3.18 24.94
N GLU A 255 22.88 4.28 25.40
CA GLU A 255 22.24 5.60 25.42
C GLU A 255 21.87 6.06 24.00
N VAL A 256 22.77 5.88 23.04
CA VAL A 256 22.50 6.23 21.63
C VAL A 256 21.34 5.42 21.07
N LEU A 257 21.31 4.10 21.28
CA LEU A 257 20.25 3.23 20.76
C LEU A 257 18.90 3.46 21.44
N GLU A 258 18.89 3.67 22.76
CA GLU A 258 17.67 4.04 23.50
C GLU A 258 17.09 5.35 22.99
N ARG A 259 17.96 6.32 22.66
CA ARG A 259 17.53 7.58 22.07
C ARG A 259 16.95 7.39 20.68
N VAL A 260 17.63 6.64 19.81
CA VAL A 260 17.12 6.33 18.47
C VAL A 260 15.72 5.73 18.57
N ARG A 261 15.52 4.73 19.42
CA ARG A 261 14.22 4.10 19.65
C ARG A 261 13.17 5.10 20.11
N LYS A 262 13.48 5.91 21.13
CA LYS A 262 12.56 6.94 21.63
C LYS A 262 12.18 7.93 20.53
N CYS A 263 13.15 8.39 19.75
CA CYS A 263 12.89 9.31 18.64
C CYS A 263 12.03 8.67 17.56
N LEU A 264 12.17 7.36 17.28
CA LEU A 264 11.32 6.63 16.33
C LEU A 264 9.88 6.44 16.85
N ASP A 265 9.72 6.15 18.14
CA ASP A 265 8.42 5.96 18.79
C ASP A 265 7.57 7.24 18.78
N ASP A 266 8.22 8.42 18.81
CA ASP A 266 7.56 9.73 18.77
C ASP A 266 7.17 10.20 17.34
N LEU A 267 7.51 9.44 16.29
CA LEU A 267 7.26 9.83 14.90
C LEU A 267 5.83 9.53 14.43
N PRO A 268 5.25 10.35 13.53
CA PRO A 268 3.96 10.04 12.92
C PRO A 268 4.04 8.74 12.11
N ASP A 269 3.06 7.86 12.26
CA ASP A 269 3.02 6.53 11.65
C ASP A 269 2.16 6.46 10.37
N THR A 270 1.32 7.46 10.11
CA THR A 270 0.47 7.55 8.90
C THR A 270 0.49 8.94 8.25
N VAL A 271 0.04 8.99 6.98
CA VAL A 271 -0.13 10.21 6.15
C VAL A 271 -1.13 11.20 6.74
#